data_AF-A0A8T4MMG6-F1
#
_entry.id   AF-A0A8T4MMG6-F1
#
_cell.length_a   1.000
_cell.length_b   1.000
_cell.length_c   1.000
_cell.angle_alpha   90.00
_cell.angle_beta   90.00
_cell.angle_gamma   90.00
#
_symmetry.space_group_name_H-M   'P 1'
#
loop_
_entity.id
_entity.type
_entity.pdbx_description
1 polymer ?
#
loop_
_entity_poly.entity_id
_entity_poly.type
_entity_poly.pdbx_seq_one_letter_code
_entity_poly.pdbx_strand_id
1 'polypeptide(L)'
;MVVDKVLIEKQAKEILDKFAKALEKVEKETKEDFEGYVDREEFERAEVGSVSKEIEKSRFADKSVIKNDSEFKKRILDNAPSHDDDFVIGERGSWK
;
A
#
# COMPACT_ATOMS: atom_id res chain seq x y z
N MET A 1 10.75 -40.97 -10.14
CA MET A 1 11.24 -40.55 -8.82
C MET A 1 10.24 -41.03 -7.79
N VAL A 2 10.64 -41.92 -6.89
CA VAL A 2 9.77 -42.36 -5.79
C VAL A 2 9.88 -41.30 -4.71
N VAL A 3 8.79 -40.60 -4.44
CA VAL A 3 8.74 -39.55 -3.45
C VAL A 3 8.49 -40.19 -2.09
N ASP A 4 9.39 -39.98 -1.14
CA ASP A 4 9.25 -40.48 0.23
C ASP A 4 8.17 -39.69 0.97
N LYS A 5 6.93 -40.20 0.90
CA LYS A 5 5.73 -39.60 1.51
C LYS A 5 5.94 -39.33 3.01
N VAL A 6 6.62 -40.24 3.71
CA VAL A 6 6.91 -40.12 5.15
C VAL A 6 7.84 -38.95 5.46
N LEU A 7 8.81 -38.68 4.58
CA LEU A 7 9.71 -37.54 4.74
C LEU A 7 8.94 -36.22 4.54
N ILE A 8 8.08 -36.18 3.52
CA ILE A 8 7.26 -35.00 3.21
C ILE A 8 6.27 -34.71 4.32
N GLU A 9 5.61 -35.72 4.88
CA GLU A 9 4.68 -35.55 5.99
C GLU A 9 5.37 -34.96 7.23
N LYS A 10 6.58 -35.42 7.55
CA LYS A 10 7.38 -34.86 8.65
C LYS A 10 7.74 -33.40 8.40
N GLN A 11 8.23 -33.08 7.20
CA GLN A 11 8.59 -31.71 6.82
C GLN A 11 7.37 -30.78 6.84
N ALA A 12 6.24 -31.23 6.31
CA ALA A 12 4.99 -30.47 6.33
C ALA A 12 4.52 -30.19 7.76
N LYS A 13 4.60 -31.19 8.65
CA LYS A 13 4.25 -31.01 10.07
C LYS A 13 5.15 -29.99 10.76
N GLU A 14 6.47 -30.08 10.56
CA GLU A 14 7.42 -29.12 11.13
C GLU A 14 7.16 -27.68 10.63
N ILE A 15 6.78 -27.51 9.37
CA ILE A 15 6.42 -26.21 8.81
C ILE A 15 5.15 -25.69 9.48
N LEU A 16 4.11 -26.51 9.56
CA LEU A 16 2.84 -26.14 10.19
C LEU A 16 3.00 -25.79 11.68
N ASP A 17 3.83 -26.53 12.42
CA ASP A 17 4.12 -26.25 13.83
C ASP A 17 4.85 -24.91 14.01
N LYS A 18 5.78 -24.56 13.11
CA LYS A 18 6.45 -23.24 13.12
C LYS A 18 5.46 -22.12 12.83
N PHE A 19 4.56 -22.30 11.87
CA PHE A 19 3.51 -21.32 11.58
C PHE A 19 2.55 -21.13 12.75
N ALA A 20 2.09 -22.22 13.37
CA ALA A 20 1.20 -22.16 14.53
C ALA A 20 1.85 -21.38 15.69
N LYS A 21 3.13 -21.64 15.97
CA LYS A 21 3.88 -20.93 17.01
C LYS A 21 4.06 -19.43 16.70
N ALA A 22 4.24 -19.08 15.44
CA ALA A 22 4.33 -17.69 15.01
C ALA A 22 2.99 -16.95 15.16
N LEU A 23 1.88 -17.59 14.79
CA LEU A 23 0.54 -17.03 14.96
C LEU A 23 0.16 -16.82 16.43
N GLU A 24 0.54 -17.76 17.30
CA GLU A 24 0.32 -17.62 18.75
C GLU A 24 1.03 -16.38 19.32
N LYS A 25 2.22 -16.06 18.81
CA LYS A 25 2.96 -14.85 19.22
C LYS A 25 2.23 -13.58 18.78
N VAL A 26 1.74 -13.54 17.53
CA VAL A 26 0.99 -12.41 16.99
C VAL A 26 -0.32 -12.19 17.74
N GLU A 27 -1.05 -13.25 18.07
CA GLU A 27 -2.30 -13.14 18.85
C GLU A 27 -2.08 -12.59 20.27
N LYS A 28 -0.97 -12.94 20.92
CA LYS A 28 -0.64 -12.43 22.25
C LYS A 28 -0.28 -10.95 22.20
N GLU A 29 0.55 -10.56 21.24
CA GLU A 29 0.94 -9.16 21.03
C GLU A 29 -0.26 -8.29 20.62
N THR A 30 -1.16 -8.80 19.78
CA THR A 30 -2.35 -8.06 19.36
C THR A 30 -3.42 -7.95 20.44
N LYS A 31 -3.65 -8.98 21.27
CA LYS A 31 -4.67 -8.90 22.34
C LYS A 31 -4.30 -7.92 23.46
N GLU A 32 -3.01 -7.68 23.70
CA GLU A 32 -2.53 -6.75 24.72
C GLU A 32 -2.43 -5.30 24.20
N ASP A 33 -2.21 -5.10 22.88
CA ASP A 33 -1.99 -3.77 22.27
C ASP A 33 -3.05 -3.37 21.22
N PHE A 34 -4.30 -3.85 21.30
CA PHE A 34 -5.36 -3.51 20.33
C PHE A 34 -5.89 -2.06 20.50
N GLU A 35 -5.01 -1.07 20.44
CA GLU A 35 -5.31 0.36 20.22
C GLU A 35 -5.51 0.68 18.72
N GLY A 36 -5.70 -0.34 17.87
CA GLY A 36 -5.79 -0.21 16.41
C GLY A 36 -7.20 0.08 15.87
N TYR A 37 -8.20 0.25 16.73
CA TYR A 37 -9.55 0.64 16.30
C TYR A 37 -9.57 2.16 16.09
N VAL A 38 -9.23 2.58 14.88
CA VAL A 38 -9.40 3.98 14.48
C VAL A 38 -10.87 4.16 14.11
N ASP A 39 -11.65 4.77 15.00
CA ASP A 39 -13.00 5.24 14.66
C ASP A 39 -12.89 6.25 13.52
N ARG A 40 -13.30 5.83 12.32
CA ARG A 40 -13.42 6.71 11.17
C ARG A 40 -14.89 7.08 11.05
N GLU A 41 -15.15 8.38 10.98
CA GLU A 41 -16.49 8.87 10.64
C GLU A 41 -16.92 8.28 9.30
N GLU A 42 -18.19 7.88 9.19
CA GLU A 42 -18.80 7.49 7.92
C GLU A 42 -18.66 8.66 6.94
N PHE A 43 -17.82 8.48 5.92
CA PHE A 43 -17.69 9.47 4.86
C PHE A 43 -18.54 9.04 3.66
N GLU A 44 -19.43 9.92 3.24
CA GLU A 44 -20.17 9.74 1.99
C GLU A 44 -19.24 10.09 0.82
N ARG A 45 -18.99 9.12 -0.07
CA ARG A 45 -18.20 9.35 -1.28
C ARG A 45 -19.00 10.31 -2.18
N ALA A 46 -18.55 11.55 -2.31
CA ALA A 46 -19.11 12.45 -3.32
C ALA A 46 -18.83 11.88 -4.71
N GLU A 47 -19.86 11.39 -5.39
CA GLU A 47 -19.80 11.11 -6.82
C GLU A 47 -19.50 12.41 -7.55
N VAL A 48 -18.43 12.42 -8.36
CA VAL A 48 -17.99 13.59 -9.13
C VAL A 48 -18.96 13.78 -10.30
N GLY A 49 -20.16 14.29 -10.00
CA GLY A 49 -21.21 14.54 -11.00
C GLY A 49 -21.95 15.86 -10.80
N SER A 50 -21.91 16.43 -9.59
CA SER A 50 -22.60 17.69 -9.29
C SER A 50 -21.74 18.56 -8.38
N VAL A 51 -20.60 19.02 -8.91
CA VAL A 51 -19.85 20.12 -8.29
C VAL A 51 -20.71 21.38 -8.37
N SER A 52 -21.36 21.72 -7.27
CA SER A 52 -21.90 23.06 -7.03
C SER A 52 -20.74 24.04 -7.12
N LYS A 53 -20.83 24.98 -8.07
CA LYS A 53 -19.82 26.00 -8.43
C LYS A 53 -19.32 26.88 -7.26
N GLU A 54 -19.86 26.72 -6.06
CA GLU A 54 -19.46 27.45 -4.86
C GLU A 54 -18.32 26.79 -4.07
N ILE A 55 -18.11 25.47 -4.19
CA ILE A 55 -17.04 24.77 -3.44
C ILE A 55 -15.66 24.97 -4.09
N GLU A 56 -15.61 25.22 -5.41
CA GLU A 56 -14.34 25.48 -6.11
C GLU A 56 -13.67 26.80 -5.69
N LYS A 57 -14.43 27.78 -5.16
CA LYS A 57 -13.84 29.06 -4.74
C LYS A 57 -13.32 29.04 -3.30
N SER A 58 -13.89 28.22 -2.42
CA SER A 58 -13.54 28.21 -0.99
C SER A 58 -12.47 27.18 -0.61
N ARG A 59 -12.27 26.11 -1.40
CA ARG A 59 -11.17 25.16 -1.19
C ARG A 59 -9.82 25.59 -1.78
N PHE A 60 -9.79 26.68 -2.55
CA PHE A 60 -8.59 27.22 -3.19
C PHE A 60 -8.28 28.66 -2.75
N ALA A 61 -8.65 29.05 -1.53
CA ALA A 61 -8.21 30.31 -0.95
C ALA A 61 -6.74 30.28 -0.51
N ASP A 62 -6.15 29.09 -0.33
CA ASP A 62 -4.71 28.95 -0.08
C ASP A 62 -3.96 28.55 -1.36
N LYS A 63 -3.85 29.50 -2.29
CA LYS A 63 -3.03 29.40 -3.52
C LYS A 63 -1.51 29.43 -3.23
N SER A 64 -1.07 29.14 -2.01
CA SER A 64 0.34 29.16 -1.64
C SER A 64 1.04 27.79 -1.74
N VAL A 65 0.28 26.68 -1.76
CA VAL A 65 0.83 25.31 -1.72
C VAL A 65 1.17 24.75 -3.11
N ILE A 66 0.64 25.34 -4.19
CA ILE A 66 1.08 25.01 -5.57
C ILE A 66 2.27 25.89 -5.93
N LYS A 67 3.28 25.96 -5.06
CA LYS A 67 4.58 26.54 -5.39
C LYS A 67 5.53 25.40 -5.72
N ASN A 68 5.59 25.09 -7.01
CA ASN A 68 6.74 24.49 -7.70
C ASN A 68 7.59 23.54 -6.85
N ASP A 69 7.10 22.32 -6.67
CA ASP A 69 7.89 21.25 -6.06
C ASP A 69 8.85 20.63 -7.08
N SER A 70 9.62 21.50 -7.76
CA SER A 70 10.66 21.08 -8.72
C SER A 70 11.69 20.18 -8.03
N GLU A 71 11.97 20.41 -6.75
CA GLU A 71 12.84 19.53 -5.97
C GLU A 71 12.22 18.15 -5.72
N PHE A 72 10.94 18.08 -5.36
CA PHE A 72 10.26 16.79 -5.16
C PHE A 72 10.25 15.97 -6.46
N LYS A 73 9.88 16.60 -7.59
CA LYS A 73 9.92 15.95 -8.91
C LYS A 73 11.32 15.43 -9.24
N LYS A 74 12.36 16.25 -9.07
CA LYS A 74 13.76 15.84 -9.29
C LYS A 74 14.15 14.64 -8.43
N ARG A 75 13.87 14.69 -7.11
CA ARG A 75 14.21 13.59 -6.19
C ARG A 75 13.55 12.27 -6.56
N ILE A 76 12.34 12.30 -7.12
CA ILE A 76 11.62 11.09 -7.55
C ILE A 76 12.14 10.59 -8.89
N LEU A 77 12.38 11.49 -9.85
CA LEU A 77 12.79 11.12 -11.20
C LEU A 77 14.26 10.67 -11.26
N ASP A 78 15.16 11.28 -10.47
CA ASP A 78 16.60 10.95 -10.47
C ASP A 78 16.90 9.48 -10.12
N ASN A 79 16.01 8.83 -9.36
CA ASN A 79 16.17 7.42 -8.97
C ASN A 79 15.50 6.44 -9.96
N ALA A 80 14.79 6.94 -10.97
CA ALA A 80 14.09 6.12 -11.95
C ALA A 80 15.05 5.63 -13.07
N PRO A 81 14.97 4.37 -13.51
CA PRO A 81 15.83 3.85 -14.59
C PRO A 81 15.66 4.57 -15.94
N SER A 82 14.47 5.11 -16.21
CA SER A 82 14.15 5.91 -17.39
C SER A 82 12.98 6.82 -17.05
N HIS A 83 13.05 8.10 -17.42
CA HIS A 83 12.01 9.09 -17.16
C HIS A 83 12.11 10.27 -18.15
N ASP A 84 11.04 11.03 -18.29
CA ASP A 84 11.01 12.36 -18.91
C ASP A 84 10.84 13.47 -17.85
N ASP A 85 10.52 14.70 -18.27
CA ASP A 85 10.39 15.84 -17.36
C ASP A 85 9.25 15.68 -16.33
N ASP A 86 8.28 14.81 -16.62
CA ASP A 86 7.05 14.67 -15.82
C ASP A 86 6.70 13.20 -15.44
N PHE A 87 7.30 12.18 -16.08
CA PHE A 87 6.89 10.78 -15.99
C PHE A 87 8.05 9.77 -15.98
N VAL A 88 7.88 8.68 -15.23
CA VAL A 88 8.76 7.49 -15.30
C VAL A 88 8.34 6.61 -16.46
N ILE A 89 9.31 6.20 -17.29
CA ILE A 89 9.09 5.40 -18.49
C ILE A 89 9.47 3.95 -18.22
N GLY A 90 8.51 3.04 -18.42
CA GLY A 90 8.73 1.59 -18.34
C GLY A 90 8.42 0.90 -19.67
N GLU A 91 9.16 -0.17 -19.98
CA GLU A 91 8.82 -1.04 -21.10
C GLU A 91 7.51 -1.79 -20.83
N ARG A 92 6.68 -1.97 -21.85
CA ARG A 92 5.50 -2.82 -21.74
C ARG A 92 5.93 -4.28 -21.58
N GLY A 93 5.97 -4.76 -20.35
CA GLY A 93 6.17 -6.17 -20.05
C GLY A 93 5.05 -7.01 -20.68
N SER A 94 5.43 -8.03 -21.45
CA SER A 94 4.48 -9.06 -21.86
C SER A 94 4.32 -10.03 -20.70
N TRP A 95 3.15 -10.04 -20.07
CA TRP A 95 2.81 -11.09 -19.11
C TRP A 95 2.63 -12.39 -19.92
N LYS A 96 3.50 -13.37 -19.69
CA LYS A 96 3.39 -14.73 -20.24
C LYS A 96 2.71 -15.64 -19.23
#